data_AF-A0A9E4GS39-F1
#
_entry.id   AF-A0A9E4GS39-F1
#
_cell.length_a   1.000
_cell.length_b   1.000
_cell.length_c   1.000
_cell.angle_alpha   90.00
_cell.angle_beta   90.00
_cell.angle_gamma   90.00
#
_symmetry.space_group_name_H-M   'P 1'
#
loop_
_entity.id
_entity.type
_entity.pdbx_description
1 polymer ?
#
loop_
_entity_poly.entity_id
_entity_poly.type
_entity_poly.pdbx_seq_one_letter_code
_entity_poly.pdbx_strand_id
1 'polypeptide(L)'
;MLLACLAFTNAASAQVEKPPGWPDVSHGNVVPEDKDVVMPDDRVNEMTLTFRPHDWSAALDNMTELYGERGTQGNARGPGGLPFPGGSGAGRELFALLDDFGIGLQTMMAATRYMPDMDAVAAAMGLNDVQRQQLLALMPEGIEFPGPGQPGGGPGQPGRGPGGGGLSFAENPDCQPIEVRFNGKVWPEVGFRFKGNSSLATGWRSGRQDLPFKLDFDEFEDLHPELRNQRFYGFKQLAFSNNFLDQSLQREKVMADIFRSAGVPAPETSFWLVWLDSGEGDGPGYLGLYTAVELPDDTLIETQFTDDNGNMYKPDGNGATFADGSFDEASFDKETNRDSGYGDVLALFDALHNPLRESAPLAWRDGLEENLDVDGFLRWLATNQVAQNWDVYGVLPHNYYLYADDSRGVLTWIPWDNNMSLQESIAVAGYVTAPQNPRAGGRGFPAEGFGRARSLSLEDVGEEWPLIRFLLDDEVYAARYRQLVEEVAAGAFSVARMTAIYGANADLLLEALSDLGDEEAMAGVRAGREELLAHLGRRAQAAADWLALDEA
;
A
#
# COMPACT_ATOMS: atom_id res chain seq x y z
N MET A 1 -33.17 50.13 26.83
CA MET A 1 -32.25 49.60 25.79
C MET A 1 -30.97 49.20 26.53
N LEU A 2 -30.90 47.97 27.04
CA LEU A 2 -30.38 46.77 26.36
C LEU A 2 -28.93 46.97 25.90
N LEU A 3 -27.97 46.41 26.64
CA LEU A 3 -27.20 45.26 26.14
C LEU A 3 -26.47 44.58 27.31
N ALA A 4 -26.60 43.25 27.34
CA ALA A 4 -26.09 42.36 28.36
C ALA A 4 -24.56 42.25 28.30
N CYS A 5 -23.91 42.30 29.46
CA CYS A 5 -22.58 41.73 29.63
C CYS A 5 -22.72 40.20 29.60
N LEU A 6 -22.32 39.58 28.48
CA LEU A 6 -22.05 38.15 28.44
C LEU A 6 -20.83 37.89 29.32
N ALA A 7 -21.07 37.30 30.48
CA ALA A 7 -20.06 36.57 31.20
C ALA A 7 -19.67 35.36 30.33
N PHE A 8 -18.47 35.36 29.78
CA PHE A 8 -17.82 34.13 29.35
C PHE A 8 -17.51 33.32 30.61
N THR A 9 -18.43 32.43 30.96
CA THR A 9 -18.13 31.32 31.85
C THR A 9 -17.09 30.46 31.15
N ASN A 10 -15.92 30.36 31.78
CA ASN A 10 -14.89 29.37 31.51
C ASN A 10 -15.54 27.98 31.64
N ALA A 11 -16.01 27.42 30.53
CA ALA A 11 -16.47 26.04 30.49
C ALA A 11 -15.22 25.16 30.63
N ALA A 12 -14.86 24.85 31.87
CA ALA A 12 -14.06 23.67 32.14
C ALA A 12 -14.73 22.51 31.40
N SER A 13 -14.01 21.84 30.50
CA SER A 13 -14.52 20.63 29.85
C SER A 13 -15.00 19.72 30.97
N ALA A 14 -16.29 19.39 30.96
CA ALA A 14 -16.80 18.38 31.87
C ALA A 14 -16.00 17.11 31.58
N GLN A 15 -15.24 16.62 32.56
CA GLN A 15 -14.63 15.30 32.45
C GLN A 15 -15.79 14.32 32.30
N VAL A 16 -15.97 13.80 31.09
CA VAL A 16 -16.92 12.72 30.83
C VAL A 16 -16.36 11.50 31.58
N GLU A 17 -17.20 10.89 32.42
CA GLU A 17 -16.79 9.74 33.21
C GLU A 17 -16.59 8.54 32.27
N LYS A 18 -15.37 8.00 32.23
CA LYS A 18 -14.97 6.89 31.36
C LYS A 18 -15.73 5.61 31.73
N PRO A 19 -16.00 4.70 30.78
CA PRO A 19 -16.65 3.43 31.07
C PRO A 19 -15.91 2.59 32.11
N PRO A 20 -16.62 1.83 32.96
CA PRO A 20 -15.99 0.85 33.85
C PRO A 20 -15.16 -0.18 33.06
N GLY A 21 -13.91 -0.44 33.50
CA GLY A 21 -13.03 -1.38 32.80
C GLY A 21 -12.20 -0.75 31.67
N TRP A 22 -12.17 0.58 31.58
CA TRP A 22 -11.39 1.36 30.62
C TRP A 22 -10.13 1.96 31.31
N PRO A 23 -9.06 1.18 31.55
CA PRO A 23 -7.83 1.75 32.09
C PRO A 23 -7.06 2.49 30.98
N ASP A 24 -6.40 3.58 31.37
CA ASP A 24 -5.62 4.41 30.44
C ASP A 24 -4.55 3.62 29.69
N VAL A 25 -3.94 2.61 30.31
CA VAL A 25 -2.89 1.77 29.70
C VAL A 25 -3.31 1.00 28.45
N SER A 26 -4.62 0.74 28.27
CA SER A 26 -5.11 -0.03 27.12
C SER A 26 -6.16 0.69 26.30
N HIS A 27 -6.84 1.69 26.88
CA HIS A 27 -7.92 2.40 26.20
C HIS A 27 -7.68 3.90 26.06
N GLY A 28 -6.72 4.49 26.79
CA GLY A 28 -6.49 5.93 26.78
C GLY A 28 -5.32 6.35 25.90
N ASN A 29 -5.26 7.65 25.62
CA ASN A 29 -4.20 8.32 24.86
C ASN A 29 -3.12 8.98 25.74
N VAL A 30 -3.03 8.59 27.01
CA VAL A 30 -2.08 9.19 27.98
C VAL A 30 -0.86 8.32 28.24
N VAL A 31 -0.77 7.17 27.58
CA VAL A 31 0.40 6.30 27.54
C VAL A 31 0.86 6.15 26.09
N PRO A 32 2.16 5.98 25.85
CA PRO A 32 2.65 5.57 24.53
C PRO A 32 2.10 4.21 24.12
N GLU A 33 2.27 3.89 22.84
CA GLU A 33 1.89 2.62 22.25
C GLU A 33 2.60 1.44 22.90
N ASP A 34 1.82 0.39 23.20
CA ASP A 34 2.36 -0.88 23.68
C ASP A 34 2.58 -1.83 22.49
N LYS A 35 3.69 -1.62 21.78
CA LYS A 35 4.06 -2.42 20.61
C LYS A 35 4.37 -3.88 20.98
N ASP A 36 4.86 -4.15 22.19
CA ASP A 36 5.10 -5.52 22.69
C ASP A 36 3.78 -6.31 22.84
N VAL A 37 2.68 -5.63 23.13
CA VAL A 37 1.34 -6.22 23.23
C VAL A 37 0.69 -6.36 21.85
N VAL A 38 0.71 -5.30 21.04
CA VAL A 38 -0.06 -5.19 19.79
C VAL A 38 0.72 -5.70 18.57
N MET A 39 2.02 -5.48 18.52
CA MET A 39 2.90 -5.82 17.39
C MET A 39 4.02 -6.81 17.78
N PRO A 40 3.71 -7.95 18.44
CA PRO A 40 4.76 -8.87 18.86
C PRO A 40 5.42 -9.57 17.66
N ASP A 41 6.74 -9.78 17.76
CA ASP A 41 7.51 -10.57 16.81
C ASP A 41 7.51 -12.08 17.14
N ASP A 42 7.07 -12.47 18.34
CA ASP A 42 7.26 -13.81 18.91
C ASP A 42 5.98 -14.65 19.04
N ARG A 43 4.83 -14.12 18.59
CA ARG A 43 3.54 -14.82 18.63
C ARG A 43 2.59 -14.28 17.57
N VAL A 44 1.58 -15.09 17.24
CA VAL A 44 0.40 -14.66 16.49
C VAL A 44 -0.65 -14.19 17.49
N ASN A 45 -1.06 -12.92 17.40
CA ASN A 45 -2.13 -12.39 18.24
C ASN A 45 -3.50 -12.85 17.72
N GLU A 46 -4.53 -12.77 18.56
CA GLU A 46 -5.89 -13.16 18.20
C GLU A 46 -6.90 -12.12 18.67
N MET A 47 -7.82 -11.70 17.80
CA MET A 47 -8.92 -10.80 18.18
C MET A 47 -10.27 -11.30 17.67
N THR A 48 -11.32 -10.88 18.36
CA THR A 48 -12.70 -11.05 17.89
C THR A 48 -13.31 -9.70 17.57
N LEU A 49 -13.89 -9.62 16.38
CA LEU A 49 -14.66 -8.50 15.86
C LEU A 49 -16.13 -8.86 15.92
N THR A 50 -16.96 -7.97 16.47
CA THR A 50 -18.41 -8.22 16.63
C THR A 50 -19.20 -7.05 16.12
N PHE A 51 -19.96 -7.28 15.04
CA PHE A 51 -20.91 -6.32 14.50
C PHE A 51 -22.28 -6.45 15.17
N ARG A 52 -23.04 -5.35 15.14
CA ARG A 52 -24.50 -5.46 15.18
C ARG A 52 -24.98 -5.85 13.78
N PRO A 53 -26.06 -6.64 13.66
CA PRO A 53 -26.54 -7.11 12.35
C PRO A 53 -26.72 -6.00 11.30
N HIS A 54 -27.27 -4.85 11.72
CA HIS A 54 -27.51 -3.74 10.80
C HIS A 54 -26.23 -3.02 10.35
N ASP A 55 -25.20 -2.94 11.20
CA ASP A 55 -23.91 -2.34 10.86
C ASP A 55 -23.14 -3.25 9.88
N TRP A 56 -23.22 -4.56 10.08
CA TRP A 56 -22.67 -5.52 9.12
C TRP A 56 -23.37 -5.45 7.76
N SER A 57 -24.71 -5.39 7.76
CA SER A 57 -25.48 -5.19 6.53
C SER A 57 -25.07 -3.89 5.83
N ALA A 58 -24.92 -2.78 6.56
CA ALA A 58 -24.50 -1.51 6.00
C ALA A 58 -23.10 -1.58 5.36
N ALA A 59 -22.15 -2.27 6.01
CA ALA A 59 -20.81 -2.50 5.44
C ALA A 59 -20.88 -3.27 4.10
N LEU A 60 -21.71 -4.31 4.03
CA LEU A 60 -21.88 -5.11 2.81
C LEU A 60 -22.68 -4.37 1.72
N ASP A 61 -23.67 -3.57 2.09
CA ASP A 61 -24.46 -2.76 1.16
C ASP A 61 -23.59 -1.69 0.51
N ASN A 62 -22.76 -0.99 1.30
CA ASN A 62 -21.78 -0.03 0.78
C ASN A 62 -20.80 -0.71 -0.20
N MET A 63 -20.27 -1.89 0.15
CA MET A 63 -19.43 -2.67 -0.76
C MET A 63 -20.15 -3.09 -2.04
N THR A 64 -21.43 -3.42 -1.96
CA THR A 64 -22.26 -3.78 -3.11
C THR A 64 -22.54 -2.57 -4.00
N GLU A 65 -22.73 -1.38 -3.42
CA GLU A 65 -22.88 -0.12 -4.15
C GLU A 65 -21.60 0.23 -4.93
N LEU A 66 -20.44 0.08 -4.28
CA LEU A 66 -19.13 0.40 -4.88
C LEU A 66 -18.69 -0.62 -5.94
N TYR A 67 -18.87 -1.93 -5.67
CA TYR A 67 -18.24 -2.99 -6.47
C TYR A 67 -19.22 -3.95 -7.16
N GLY A 68 -20.54 -3.78 -6.95
CA GLY A 68 -21.57 -4.71 -7.39
C GLY A 68 -21.71 -5.92 -6.48
N GLU A 69 -22.59 -6.85 -6.87
CA GLU A 69 -22.88 -8.06 -6.09
C GLU A 69 -21.64 -8.93 -5.85
N ARG A 70 -21.48 -9.37 -4.60
CA ARG A 70 -20.34 -10.18 -4.17
C ARG A 70 -20.28 -11.51 -4.93
N GLY A 71 -19.09 -11.94 -5.33
CA GLY A 71 -18.91 -13.20 -6.06
C GLY A 71 -19.41 -13.18 -7.51
N THR A 72 -19.90 -12.04 -8.03
CA THR A 72 -20.32 -11.95 -9.43
C THR A 72 -19.12 -11.67 -10.33
N GLN A 73 -18.48 -12.75 -10.81
CA GLN A 73 -17.35 -12.67 -11.74
C GLN A 73 -17.73 -12.25 -13.18
N GLY A 74 -18.97 -11.80 -13.42
CA GLY A 74 -19.42 -11.35 -14.72
C GLY A 74 -20.74 -10.58 -14.66
N ASN A 75 -20.77 -9.44 -15.37
CA ASN A 75 -21.95 -8.63 -15.75
C ASN A 75 -22.35 -7.41 -14.91
N ALA A 76 -21.62 -6.98 -13.88
CA ALA A 76 -21.93 -5.71 -13.22
C ALA A 76 -21.21 -4.52 -13.91
N ARG A 77 -21.97 -3.73 -14.67
CA ARG A 77 -21.60 -2.35 -15.03
C ARG A 77 -21.69 -1.52 -13.74
N GLY A 78 -20.56 -1.21 -13.11
CA GLY A 78 -20.44 -0.31 -11.95
C GLY A 78 -19.42 0.82 -12.22
N PRO A 79 -19.61 2.02 -11.64
CA PRO A 79 -18.76 3.18 -11.92
C PRO A 79 -17.36 2.95 -11.35
N GLY A 80 -16.33 3.18 -12.17
CA GLY A 80 -14.94 2.84 -11.85
C GLY A 80 -14.41 1.58 -12.56
N GLY A 81 -15.29 0.77 -13.15
CA GLY A 81 -14.89 -0.13 -14.22
C GLY A 81 -14.79 0.67 -15.51
N LEU A 82 -13.62 0.65 -16.19
CA LEU A 82 -13.57 0.99 -17.62
C LEU A 82 -14.79 0.33 -18.29
N PRO A 83 -15.50 1.02 -19.20
CA PRO A 83 -16.67 0.48 -19.86
C PRO A 83 -16.23 -0.59 -20.85
N PHE A 84 -15.63 -1.68 -20.38
CA PHE A 84 -15.51 -2.86 -21.20
C PHE A 84 -16.88 -3.51 -21.21
N PRO A 85 -17.50 -3.65 -22.39
CA PRO A 85 -18.80 -4.26 -22.50
C PRO A 85 -18.67 -5.73 -22.10
N GLY A 86 -18.86 -6.02 -20.82
CA GLY A 86 -18.92 -7.37 -20.25
C GLY A 86 -20.06 -8.25 -20.79
N GLY A 87 -20.69 -7.85 -21.89
CA GLY A 87 -21.65 -8.64 -22.65
C GLY A 87 -21.45 -8.60 -24.17
N SER A 88 -20.38 -8.01 -24.70
CA SER A 88 -20.11 -8.00 -26.15
C SER A 88 -18.82 -8.73 -26.51
N GLY A 89 -18.73 -9.20 -27.77
CA GLY A 89 -17.62 -10.02 -28.29
C GLY A 89 -16.22 -9.42 -28.06
N ALA A 90 -16.10 -8.10 -28.05
CA ALA A 90 -14.83 -7.39 -27.90
C ALA A 90 -14.15 -7.61 -26.53
N GLY A 91 -14.91 -7.74 -25.44
CA GLY A 91 -14.33 -8.03 -24.12
C GLY A 91 -13.70 -9.42 -24.06
N ARG A 92 -14.38 -10.42 -24.66
CA ARG A 92 -13.84 -11.79 -24.78
C ARG A 92 -12.63 -11.86 -25.71
N GLU A 93 -12.66 -11.08 -26.79
CA GLU A 93 -11.52 -10.95 -27.71
C GLU A 93 -10.32 -10.29 -27.04
N LEU A 94 -10.51 -9.28 -26.19
CA LEU A 94 -9.43 -8.69 -25.40
C LEU A 94 -8.87 -9.69 -24.39
N PHE A 95 -9.71 -10.41 -23.65
CA PHE A 95 -9.22 -11.46 -22.74
C PHE A 95 -8.41 -12.54 -23.45
N ALA A 96 -8.91 -13.03 -24.58
CA ALA A 96 -8.19 -14.01 -25.40
C ALA A 96 -6.89 -13.43 -25.97
N LEU A 97 -6.90 -12.15 -26.36
CA LEU A 97 -5.70 -11.47 -26.88
C LEU A 97 -4.64 -11.29 -25.79
N LEU A 98 -5.05 -10.88 -24.59
CA LEU A 98 -4.15 -10.75 -23.44
C LEU A 98 -3.57 -12.10 -23.03
N ASP A 99 -4.37 -13.17 -23.04
CA ASP A 99 -3.90 -14.55 -22.81
C ASP A 99 -2.91 -15.00 -23.91
N ASP A 100 -3.19 -14.69 -25.18
CA ASP A 100 -2.28 -14.95 -26.31
C ASP A 100 -0.95 -14.19 -26.19
N PHE A 101 -0.97 -13.02 -25.55
CA PHE A 101 0.21 -12.21 -25.26
C PHE A 101 0.92 -12.62 -23.95
N GLY A 102 0.30 -13.47 -23.13
CA GLY A 102 0.79 -13.81 -21.79
C GLY A 102 0.67 -12.65 -20.79
N ILE A 103 -0.24 -11.70 -21.02
CA ILE A 103 -0.47 -10.55 -20.16
C ILE A 103 -1.66 -10.84 -19.24
N GLY A 104 -1.44 -10.75 -17.93
CA GLY A 104 -2.53 -10.84 -16.98
C GLY A 104 -3.48 -9.65 -17.11
N LEU A 105 -4.80 -9.86 -16.96
CA LEU A 105 -5.76 -8.75 -16.98
C LEU A 105 -5.38 -7.67 -15.96
N GLN A 106 -4.91 -8.06 -14.78
CA GLN A 106 -4.52 -7.11 -13.72
C GLN A 106 -3.32 -6.25 -14.14
N THR A 107 -2.32 -6.85 -14.80
CA THR A 107 -1.19 -6.15 -15.42
C THR A 107 -1.67 -5.13 -16.45
N MET A 108 -2.64 -5.51 -17.29
CA MET A 108 -3.25 -4.59 -18.25
C MET A 108 -4.00 -3.45 -17.55
N MET A 109 -4.87 -3.77 -16.59
CA MET A 109 -5.65 -2.77 -15.87
C MET A 109 -4.79 -1.75 -15.14
N ALA A 110 -3.70 -2.21 -14.52
CA ALA A 110 -2.80 -1.33 -13.82
C ALA A 110 -1.95 -0.49 -14.80
N ALA A 111 -1.43 -1.07 -15.90
CA ALA A 111 -0.72 -0.28 -16.91
C ALA A 111 -1.62 0.79 -17.55
N THR A 112 -2.87 0.46 -17.93
CA THR A 112 -3.82 1.42 -18.51
C THR A 112 -4.26 2.53 -17.54
N ARG A 113 -4.04 2.34 -16.24
CA ARG A 113 -4.41 3.32 -15.20
C ARG A 113 -3.36 4.42 -15.07
N TYR A 114 -2.08 4.06 -15.22
CA TYR A 114 -0.97 4.95 -14.88
C TYR A 114 -0.18 5.44 -16.09
N MET A 115 -0.51 4.95 -17.29
CA MET A 115 0.17 5.34 -18.52
C MET A 115 -0.69 6.31 -19.33
N PRO A 116 -0.06 7.26 -20.04
CA PRO A 116 -0.77 8.36 -20.69
C PRO A 116 -1.66 7.90 -21.85
N ASP A 117 -1.32 6.79 -22.50
CA ASP A 117 -2.05 6.23 -23.62
C ASP A 117 -1.74 4.74 -23.82
N MET A 118 -2.45 4.11 -24.77
CA MET A 118 -2.27 2.69 -25.10
C MET A 118 -0.93 2.38 -25.79
N ASP A 119 -0.25 3.39 -26.33
CA ASP A 119 1.07 3.23 -26.92
C ASP A 119 2.14 3.09 -25.83
N ALA A 120 2.04 3.89 -24.77
CA ALA A 120 2.83 3.77 -23.56
C ALA A 120 2.55 2.42 -22.86
N VAL A 121 1.28 1.99 -22.80
CA VAL A 121 0.91 0.65 -22.29
C VAL A 121 1.56 -0.46 -23.10
N ALA A 122 1.47 -0.41 -24.43
CA ALA A 122 2.07 -1.42 -25.28
C ALA A 122 3.61 -1.45 -25.15
N ALA A 123 4.24 -0.28 -25.07
CA ALA A 123 5.69 -0.15 -24.87
C ALA A 123 6.13 -0.71 -23.52
N ALA A 124 5.45 -0.36 -22.43
CA ALA A 124 5.77 -0.82 -21.08
C ALA A 124 5.52 -2.33 -20.87
N MET A 125 4.69 -2.93 -21.72
CA MET A 125 4.48 -4.38 -21.76
C MET A 125 5.44 -5.12 -22.70
N GLY A 126 6.35 -4.40 -23.36
CA GLY A 126 7.29 -4.98 -24.31
C GLY A 126 6.60 -5.60 -25.54
N LEU A 127 5.44 -5.07 -25.95
CA LEU A 127 4.70 -5.60 -27.10
C LEU A 127 5.40 -5.23 -28.40
N ASN A 128 5.58 -6.22 -29.27
CA ASN A 128 6.09 -5.97 -30.61
C ASN A 128 5.03 -5.23 -31.46
N ASP A 129 5.44 -4.68 -32.60
CA ASP A 129 4.56 -3.90 -33.47
C ASP A 129 3.26 -4.63 -33.84
N VAL A 130 3.29 -5.96 -34.02
CA VAL A 130 2.10 -6.75 -34.35
C VAL A 130 1.16 -6.83 -33.14
N GLN A 131 1.71 -7.13 -31.96
CA GLN A 131 0.94 -7.21 -30.71
C GLN A 131 0.35 -5.85 -30.32
N ARG A 132 1.15 -4.78 -30.46
CA ARG A 132 0.71 -3.39 -30.28
C ARG A 132 -0.45 -3.07 -31.20
N GLN A 133 -0.32 -3.35 -32.50
CA GLN A 133 -1.40 -3.08 -33.47
C GLN A 133 -2.66 -3.92 -33.19
N GLN A 134 -2.50 -5.15 -32.72
CA GLN A 134 -3.63 -5.99 -32.29
C GLN A 134 -4.31 -5.44 -31.03
N LEU A 135 -3.55 -4.94 -30.06
CA LEU A 135 -4.07 -4.29 -28.86
C LEU A 135 -4.82 -2.98 -29.22
N LEU A 136 -4.21 -2.12 -30.02
CA LEU A 136 -4.80 -0.87 -30.51
C LEU A 136 -6.04 -1.12 -31.40
N ALA A 137 -6.09 -2.24 -32.12
CA ALA A 137 -7.26 -2.58 -32.94
C ALA A 137 -8.48 -2.98 -32.09
N LEU A 138 -8.26 -3.61 -30.93
CA LEU A 138 -9.32 -3.91 -29.96
C LEU A 138 -9.66 -2.71 -29.07
N MET A 139 -8.73 -1.77 -28.93
CA MET A 139 -8.86 -0.56 -28.11
C MET A 139 -8.45 0.70 -28.89
N PRO A 140 -9.17 1.08 -29.97
CA PRO A 140 -8.80 2.23 -30.78
C PRO A 140 -8.93 3.53 -29.98
N GLU A 141 -8.00 4.47 -30.19
CA GLU A 141 -7.99 5.80 -29.58
C GLU A 141 -9.39 6.42 -29.59
N GLY A 142 -9.94 6.68 -28.40
CA GLY A 142 -11.34 7.11 -28.24
C GLY A 142 -12.04 6.63 -26.97
N ILE A 143 -11.40 5.79 -26.15
CA ILE A 143 -11.73 5.70 -24.73
C ILE A 143 -11.02 6.87 -24.05
N GLU A 144 -11.76 7.93 -23.70
CA GLU A 144 -11.26 8.93 -22.76
C GLU A 144 -10.99 8.21 -21.44
N PHE A 145 -9.72 7.94 -21.16
CA PHE A 145 -9.27 7.70 -19.80
C PHE A 145 -9.47 9.04 -19.07
N PRO A 146 -10.23 9.09 -17.96
CA PRO A 146 -10.35 10.34 -17.24
C PRO A 146 -8.96 10.75 -16.80
N GLY A 147 -8.47 11.85 -17.35
CA GLY A 147 -7.35 12.57 -16.73
C GLY A 147 -7.74 12.95 -15.30
N PRO A 148 -6.76 13.10 -14.39
CA PRO A 148 -7.03 13.52 -13.02
C PRO A 148 -7.85 14.82 -13.04
N GLY A 149 -8.89 14.83 -12.19
CA GLY A 149 -10.08 15.66 -12.32
C GLY A 149 -9.83 17.13 -12.70
N GLN A 150 -10.56 17.61 -13.70
CA GLN A 150 -10.81 19.04 -13.82
C GLN A 150 -11.74 19.48 -12.67
N PRO A 151 -11.43 20.58 -11.96
CA PRO A 151 -12.08 20.93 -10.70
C PRO A 151 -13.54 21.34 -10.92
N GLY A 152 -14.46 20.54 -10.34
CA GLY A 152 -15.82 20.96 -10.10
C GLY A 152 -15.85 22.00 -8.98
N GLY A 153 -15.86 23.28 -9.34
CA GLY A 153 -15.93 24.39 -8.38
C GLY A 153 -17.14 24.29 -7.45
N GLY A 154 -16.93 24.58 -6.16
CA GLY A 154 -18.02 24.74 -5.20
C GLY A 154 -18.77 26.08 -5.37
N PRO A 155 -19.72 26.44 -4.48
CA PRO A 155 -20.55 25.61 -3.61
C PRO A 155 -22.04 25.73 -3.97
N GLY A 156 -22.80 24.63 -3.88
CA GLY A 156 -24.26 24.63 -3.94
C GLY A 156 -24.87 23.48 -4.73
N GLN A 157 -25.26 22.40 -4.05
CA GLN A 157 -26.32 21.52 -4.58
C GLN A 157 -27.66 22.29 -4.59
N PRO A 158 -28.59 22.07 -5.53
CA PRO A 158 -28.99 20.73 -6.01
C PRO A 158 -29.29 20.60 -7.52
N GLY A 159 -28.92 19.46 -8.11
CA GLY A 159 -29.37 19.10 -9.46
C GLY A 159 -28.72 17.83 -9.99
N ARG A 160 -29.33 16.66 -9.73
CA ARG A 160 -29.04 15.43 -10.48
C ARG A 160 -29.50 15.63 -11.94
N GLY A 161 -28.55 15.86 -12.83
CA GLY A 161 -28.70 15.75 -14.28
C GLY A 161 -28.06 14.44 -14.78
N PRO A 162 -28.64 13.74 -15.77
CA PRO A 162 -28.09 12.49 -16.28
C PRO A 162 -27.07 12.78 -17.39
N GLY A 163 -25.81 12.38 -17.21
CA GLY A 163 -24.81 12.40 -18.27
C GLY A 163 -23.47 12.99 -17.83
N GLY A 164 -22.51 12.10 -17.59
CA GLY A 164 -21.14 12.43 -17.19
C GLY A 164 -20.48 11.20 -16.59
N GLY A 165 -20.27 10.17 -17.42
CA GLY A 165 -19.62 8.92 -17.01
C GLY A 165 -18.12 9.10 -16.88
N GLY A 166 -17.68 9.78 -15.82
CA GLY A 166 -16.29 9.71 -15.36
C GLY A 166 -16.06 8.42 -14.58
N LEU A 167 -14.89 7.81 -14.72
CA LEU A 167 -14.44 6.79 -13.77
C LEU A 167 -14.06 7.54 -12.48
N SER A 168 -15.00 7.66 -11.57
CA SER A 168 -14.65 7.85 -10.16
C SER A 168 -14.00 6.55 -9.72
N PHE A 169 -12.78 6.62 -9.19
CA PHE A 169 -12.35 5.56 -8.28
C PHE A 169 -13.35 5.51 -7.13
N ALA A 170 -13.61 4.30 -6.63
CA ALA A 170 -14.53 4.11 -5.53
C ALA A 170 -14.13 5.06 -4.41
N GLU A 171 -15.08 5.85 -3.92
CA GLU A 171 -14.98 6.46 -2.60
C GLU A 171 -14.51 5.35 -1.64
N ASN A 172 -13.57 5.68 -0.74
CA ASN A 172 -13.16 4.73 0.29
C ASN A 172 -14.44 4.18 0.95
N PRO A 173 -14.58 2.86 1.18
CA PRO A 173 -15.77 2.29 1.78
C PRO A 173 -16.18 3.04 3.06
N ASP A 174 -17.45 3.01 3.45
CA ASP A 174 -17.87 3.76 4.63
C ASP A 174 -17.43 3.06 5.93
N CYS A 175 -17.11 3.84 6.95
CA CYS A 175 -16.86 3.31 8.30
C CYS A 175 -18.18 2.86 8.94
N GLN A 176 -18.18 1.69 9.56
CA GLN A 176 -19.29 1.15 10.33
C GLN A 176 -18.82 0.84 11.76
N PRO A 177 -19.66 1.03 12.79
CA PRO A 177 -19.28 0.75 14.17
C PRO A 177 -19.14 -0.76 14.40
N ILE A 178 -18.11 -1.13 15.14
CA ILE A 178 -17.82 -2.50 15.55
C ILE A 178 -17.35 -2.57 17.00
N GLU A 179 -17.56 -3.71 17.65
CA GLU A 179 -16.90 -4.03 18.92
C GLU A 179 -15.63 -4.87 18.65
N VAL A 180 -14.51 -4.49 19.25
CA VAL A 180 -13.25 -5.25 19.21
C VAL A 180 -13.00 -5.88 20.57
N ARG A 181 -12.65 -7.17 20.60
CA ARG A 181 -12.23 -7.90 21.80
C ARG A 181 -10.82 -8.44 21.66
N PHE A 182 -9.99 -8.13 22.65
CA PHE A 182 -8.61 -8.57 22.72
C PHE A 182 -8.13 -8.61 24.18
N ASN A 183 -7.40 -9.65 24.58
CA ASN A 183 -6.85 -9.81 25.93
C ASN A 183 -7.87 -9.59 27.06
N GLY A 184 -9.10 -10.12 26.87
CA GLY A 184 -10.21 -10.02 27.82
C GLY A 184 -10.81 -8.61 27.98
N LYS A 185 -10.44 -7.66 27.11
CA LYS A 185 -10.93 -6.28 27.09
C LYS A 185 -11.80 -6.03 25.86
N VAL A 186 -12.54 -4.92 25.89
CA VAL A 186 -13.56 -4.57 24.90
C VAL A 186 -13.41 -3.12 24.50
N TRP A 187 -13.31 -2.86 23.21
CA TRP A 187 -13.37 -1.53 22.61
C TRP A 187 -14.68 -1.42 21.83
N PRO A 188 -15.69 -0.72 22.36
CA PRO A 188 -16.94 -0.49 21.65
C PRO A 188 -16.81 0.65 20.64
N GLU A 189 -17.75 0.70 19.69
CA GLU A 189 -17.91 1.79 18.69
C GLU A 189 -16.59 2.12 17.95
N VAL A 190 -15.80 1.10 17.63
CA VAL A 190 -14.61 1.25 16.79
C VAL A 190 -15.08 1.41 15.34
N GLY A 191 -14.48 2.33 14.59
CA GLY A 191 -14.64 2.45 13.15
C GLY A 191 -14.04 1.27 12.42
N PHE A 192 -14.87 0.42 11.82
CA PHE A 192 -14.44 -0.61 10.87
C PHE A 192 -14.66 -0.14 9.44
N ARG A 193 -13.65 -0.30 8.59
CA ARG A 193 -13.78 -0.02 7.16
C ARG A 193 -12.93 -0.96 6.31
N PHE A 194 -13.47 -1.46 5.20
CA PHE A 194 -12.66 -2.17 4.21
C PHE A 194 -11.64 -1.24 3.53
N LYS A 195 -10.43 -1.75 3.27
CA LYS A 195 -9.33 -0.93 2.72
C LYS A 195 -8.77 -1.51 1.43
N GLY A 196 -8.05 -0.67 0.69
CA GLY A 196 -7.26 -1.09 -0.45
C GLY A 196 -8.05 -1.04 -1.76
N ASN A 197 -7.37 -1.41 -2.84
CA ASN A 197 -7.86 -1.26 -4.19
C ASN A 197 -8.00 -2.65 -4.85
N SER A 198 -6.95 -3.15 -5.47
CA SER A 198 -6.97 -4.44 -6.20
C SER A 198 -7.28 -5.63 -5.29
N SER A 199 -6.71 -5.68 -4.09
CA SER A 199 -6.95 -6.75 -3.10
C SER A 199 -8.41 -6.77 -2.63
N LEU A 200 -8.99 -5.60 -2.40
CA LEU A 200 -10.40 -5.45 -2.00
C LEU A 200 -11.36 -5.80 -3.15
N ALA A 201 -11.20 -5.15 -4.30
CA ALA A 201 -12.08 -5.33 -5.45
C ALA A 201 -12.03 -6.78 -5.97
N THR A 202 -10.83 -7.37 -6.06
CA THR A 202 -10.65 -8.76 -6.51
C THR A 202 -11.19 -9.75 -5.49
N GLY A 203 -10.93 -9.53 -4.19
CA GLY A 203 -11.45 -10.36 -3.13
C GLY A 203 -12.99 -10.37 -3.12
N TRP A 204 -13.60 -9.19 -3.17
CA TRP A 204 -15.05 -9.02 -3.19
C TRP A 204 -15.70 -9.73 -4.38
N ARG A 205 -15.20 -9.47 -5.60
CA ARG A 205 -15.72 -10.09 -6.83
C ARG A 205 -15.50 -11.61 -6.89
N SER A 206 -14.48 -12.11 -6.20
CA SER A 206 -14.20 -13.54 -6.08
C SER A 206 -15.00 -14.21 -4.95
N GLY A 207 -15.84 -13.45 -4.24
CA GLY A 207 -16.64 -13.98 -3.14
C GLY A 207 -15.84 -14.27 -1.87
N ARG A 208 -14.63 -13.73 -1.72
CA ARG A 208 -13.81 -13.89 -0.50
C ARG A 208 -14.39 -13.11 0.68
N GLN A 209 -14.31 -13.68 1.88
CA GLN A 209 -14.73 -13.04 3.13
C GLN A 209 -13.59 -12.28 3.79
N ASP A 210 -12.37 -12.80 3.65
CA ASP A 210 -11.15 -12.31 4.25
C ASP A 210 -10.59 -11.09 3.51
N LEU A 211 -11.38 -10.02 3.50
CA LEU A 211 -11.02 -8.76 2.87
C LEU A 211 -10.16 -7.92 3.82
N PRO A 212 -9.21 -7.13 3.28
CA PRO A 212 -8.40 -6.24 4.11
C PRO A 212 -9.26 -5.10 4.67
N PHE A 213 -8.97 -4.69 5.91
CA PHE A 213 -9.72 -3.65 6.62
C PHE A 213 -8.82 -2.73 7.45
N LYS A 214 -9.39 -1.63 7.95
CA LYS A 214 -8.81 -0.75 8.98
C LYS A 214 -9.73 -0.71 10.19
N LEU A 215 -9.13 -0.51 11.36
CA LEU A 215 -9.81 -0.17 12.61
C LEU A 215 -9.38 1.24 13.02
N ASP A 216 -10.35 2.08 13.34
CA ASP A 216 -10.16 3.41 13.92
C ASP A 216 -10.86 3.45 15.28
N PHE A 217 -10.09 3.61 16.35
CA PHE A 217 -10.58 3.47 17.71
C PHE A 217 -11.29 4.72 18.24
N ASP A 218 -11.22 5.86 17.54
CA ASP A 218 -11.90 7.10 17.91
C ASP A 218 -12.80 7.71 16.82
N GLU A 219 -12.97 7.07 15.65
CA GLU A 219 -13.88 7.48 14.55
C GLU A 219 -15.25 8.02 15.02
N PHE A 220 -15.88 7.35 16.00
CA PHE A 220 -17.23 7.67 16.46
C PHE A 220 -17.26 8.45 17.79
N GLU A 221 -16.14 9.01 18.27
CA GLU A 221 -16.09 9.69 19.57
C GLU A 221 -16.99 10.93 19.69
N ASP A 222 -17.28 11.61 18.58
CA ASP A 222 -18.20 12.75 18.55
C ASP A 222 -19.65 12.33 18.83
N LEU A 223 -20.01 11.10 18.45
CA LEU A 223 -21.32 10.49 18.74
C LEU A 223 -21.35 9.85 20.13
N HIS A 224 -20.18 9.46 20.65
CA HIS A 224 -19.97 8.79 21.93
C HIS A 224 -18.93 9.52 22.80
N PRO A 225 -19.27 10.70 23.38
CA PRO A 225 -18.30 11.51 24.14
C PRO A 225 -17.67 10.80 25.35
N GLU A 226 -18.28 9.74 25.85
CA GLU A 226 -17.73 8.86 26.90
C GLU A 226 -16.55 8.01 26.44
N LEU A 227 -16.39 7.80 25.13
CA LEU A 227 -15.30 7.07 24.49
C LEU A 227 -14.19 7.99 23.97
N ARG A 228 -14.23 9.28 24.31
CA ARG A 228 -13.29 10.26 23.79
C ARG A 228 -11.82 9.87 24.02
N ASN A 229 -11.02 9.98 22.97
CA ASN A 229 -9.64 9.54 22.86
C ASN A 229 -9.46 8.04 23.19
N GLN A 230 -10.40 7.20 22.74
CA GLN A 230 -10.24 5.76 22.81
C GLN A 230 -9.07 5.32 21.93
N ARG A 231 -8.21 4.47 22.48
CA ARG A 231 -7.02 3.90 21.85
C ARG A 231 -6.98 2.40 22.05
N PHE A 232 -6.26 1.70 21.20
CA PHE A 232 -5.96 0.28 21.36
C PHE A 232 -4.53 0.11 21.85
N TYR A 233 -4.33 0.16 23.16
CA TYR A 233 -2.99 0.18 23.77
C TYR A 233 -2.09 1.28 23.16
N GLY A 234 -2.60 2.51 23.13
CA GLY A 234 -1.94 3.68 22.56
C GLY A 234 -2.24 3.93 21.08
N PHE A 235 -2.48 2.89 20.28
CA PHE A 235 -2.78 3.05 18.85
C PHE A 235 -4.15 3.69 18.60
N LYS A 236 -4.22 4.71 17.73
CA LYS A 236 -5.49 5.29 17.27
C LYS A 236 -6.07 4.47 16.13
N GLN A 237 -5.22 4.00 15.22
CA GLN A 237 -5.64 3.21 14.07
C GLN A 237 -4.72 2.03 13.80
N LEU A 238 -5.27 0.97 13.19
CA LEU A 238 -4.52 -0.18 12.69
C LEU A 238 -5.09 -0.66 11.35
N ALA A 239 -4.21 -1.07 10.44
CA ALA A 239 -4.58 -1.67 9.17
C ALA A 239 -4.34 -3.18 9.20
N PHE A 240 -5.26 -3.97 8.66
CA PHE A 240 -5.17 -5.43 8.59
C PHE A 240 -5.12 -5.87 7.14
N SER A 241 -3.94 -6.25 6.68
CA SER A 241 -3.71 -6.77 5.33
C SER A 241 -3.93 -8.28 5.29
N ASN A 242 -4.68 -8.75 4.30
CA ASN A 242 -5.04 -10.16 4.13
C ASN A 242 -3.98 -10.98 3.35
N ASN A 243 -2.75 -10.47 3.25
CA ASN A 243 -1.64 -11.10 2.52
C ASN A 243 -2.03 -11.51 1.08
N PHE A 244 -2.76 -10.64 0.37
CA PHE A 244 -3.24 -10.89 -0.98
C PHE A 244 -2.08 -11.30 -1.91
N LEU A 245 -2.25 -12.44 -2.61
CA LEU A 245 -1.25 -13.08 -3.48
C LEU A 245 0.05 -13.54 -2.80
N ASP A 246 0.12 -13.52 -1.47
CA ASP A 246 1.26 -14.03 -0.72
C ASP A 246 0.92 -15.36 -0.02
N GLN A 247 1.33 -16.48 -0.63
CA GLN A 247 1.15 -17.81 -0.02
C GLN A 247 2.04 -18.04 1.20
N SER A 248 3.10 -17.26 1.38
CA SER A 248 3.97 -17.34 2.55
C SER A 248 3.38 -16.65 3.78
N LEU A 249 2.39 -15.77 3.57
CA LEU A 249 1.72 -14.93 4.56
C LEU A 249 2.65 -13.97 5.34
N GLN A 250 3.91 -13.81 4.91
CA GLN A 250 4.92 -13.08 5.67
C GLN A 250 5.62 -11.94 4.90
N ARG A 251 5.35 -11.75 3.60
CA ARG A 251 6.06 -10.75 2.77
C ARG A 251 5.90 -9.32 3.29
N GLU A 252 4.66 -8.93 3.60
CA GLU A 252 4.34 -7.60 4.15
C GLU A 252 5.18 -7.31 5.39
N LYS A 253 5.14 -8.24 6.36
CA LYS A 253 5.86 -8.12 7.62
C LYS A 253 7.37 -8.08 7.40
N VAL A 254 7.90 -9.06 6.68
CA VAL A 254 9.35 -9.21 6.54
C VAL A 254 9.96 -8.05 5.78
N MET A 255 9.30 -7.52 4.74
CA MET A 255 9.82 -6.38 4.00
C MET A 255 9.83 -5.11 4.87
N ALA A 256 8.80 -4.88 5.68
CA ALA A 256 8.81 -3.79 6.66
C ALA A 256 9.96 -3.94 7.67
N ASP A 257 10.22 -5.16 8.16
CA ASP A 257 11.33 -5.46 9.08
C ASP A 257 12.70 -5.22 8.42
N ILE A 258 12.85 -5.53 7.12
CA ILE A 258 14.07 -5.24 6.35
C ILE A 258 14.27 -3.73 6.24
N PHE A 259 13.24 -2.95 5.92
CA PHE A 259 13.33 -1.48 5.84
C PHE A 259 13.78 -0.88 7.16
N ARG A 260 13.13 -1.23 8.28
CA ARG A 260 13.52 -0.75 9.62
C ARG A 260 14.96 -1.16 9.94
N SER A 261 15.34 -2.39 9.63
CA SER A 261 16.72 -2.87 9.83
C SER A 261 17.76 -2.18 8.94
N ALA A 262 17.36 -1.66 7.77
CA ALA A 262 18.23 -0.90 6.88
C ALA A 262 18.37 0.57 7.31
N GLY A 263 17.48 1.05 8.19
CA GLY A 263 17.40 2.45 8.62
C GLY A 263 16.41 3.29 7.81
N VAL A 264 15.44 2.66 7.15
CA VAL A 264 14.32 3.34 6.49
C VAL A 264 13.15 3.37 7.48
N PRO A 265 12.56 4.55 7.78
CA PRO A 265 11.35 4.62 8.59
C PRO A 265 10.24 3.81 7.93
N ALA A 266 9.65 2.86 8.64
CA ALA A 266 8.64 1.97 8.09
C ALA A 266 7.69 1.47 9.19
N PRO A 267 6.44 1.10 8.83
CA PRO A 267 5.47 0.56 9.77
C PRO A 267 5.97 -0.66 10.52
N GLU A 268 5.66 -0.76 11.81
CA GLU A 268 5.70 -2.03 12.51
C GLU A 268 4.53 -2.93 12.12
N THR A 269 4.77 -4.25 12.18
CA THR A 269 3.83 -5.25 11.71
C THR A 269 3.86 -6.52 12.55
N SER A 270 2.73 -7.20 12.64
CA SER A 270 2.59 -8.48 13.34
C SER A 270 1.51 -9.38 12.74
N PHE A 271 1.53 -10.66 13.05
CA PHE A 271 0.54 -11.63 12.59
C PHE A 271 -0.66 -11.70 13.54
N TRP A 272 -1.86 -11.75 12.97
CA TRP A 272 -3.12 -11.81 13.71
C TRP A 272 -4.07 -12.85 13.13
N LEU A 273 -4.66 -13.67 14.00
CA LEU A 273 -5.88 -14.39 13.72
C LEU A 273 -7.07 -13.48 14.03
N VAL A 274 -7.96 -13.33 13.06
CA VAL A 274 -9.16 -12.49 13.20
C VAL A 274 -10.39 -13.38 13.15
N TRP A 275 -11.26 -13.21 14.13
CA TRP A 275 -12.58 -13.83 14.18
C TRP A 275 -13.65 -12.78 14.01
N LEU A 276 -14.69 -13.09 13.24
CA LEU A 276 -15.78 -12.19 12.94
C LEU A 276 -17.12 -12.79 13.37
N ASP A 277 -17.81 -12.08 14.24
CA ASP A 277 -19.23 -12.28 14.53
C ASP A 277 -20.02 -11.18 13.80
N SER A 278 -20.81 -11.57 12.80
CA SER A 278 -21.66 -10.65 12.04
C SER A 278 -22.90 -10.17 12.81
N GLY A 279 -23.14 -10.73 14.01
CA GLY A 279 -24.40 -10.61 14.74
C GLY A 279 -25.53 -11.47 14.16
N GLU A 280 -25.30 -12.12 13.02
CA GLU A 280 -26.24 -12.99 12.30
C GLU A 280 -25.71 -14.43 12.26
N GLY A 281 -25.61 -15.09 13.42
CA GLY A 281 -25.08 -16.45 13.48
C GLY A 281 -25.00 -17.03 14.89
N ASP A 282 -24.35 -18.19 14.99
CA ASP A 282 -24.12 -18.92 16.26
C ASP A 282 -22.86 -18.42 17.02
N GLY A 283 -22.34 -17.25 16.65
CA GLY A 283 -21.15 -16.62 17.26
C GLY A 283 -20.02 -16.37 16.23
N PRO A 284 -18.82 -16.00 16.72
CA PRO A 284 -17.70 -15.63 15.86
C PRO A 284 -17.17 -16.81 15.04
N GLY A 285 -17.03 -16.60 13.74
CA GLY A 285 -16.34 -17.51 12.81
C GLY A 285 -14.93 -17.02 12.49
N TYR A 286 -14.04 -17.95 12.14
CA TYR A 286 -12.68 -17.59 11.70
C TYR A 286 -12.77 -16.80 10.39
N LEU A 287 -12.28 -15.54 10.41
CA LEU A 287 -12.28 -14.67 9.23
C LEU A 287 -11.03 -14.92 8.40
N GLY A 288 -9.85 -14.98 9.04
CA GLY A 288 -8.58 -15.20 8.36
C GLY A 288 -7.36 -14.83 9.19
N LEU A 289 -6.18 -15.11 8.62
CA LEU A 289 -4.89 -14.66 9.12
C LEU A 289 -4.51 -13.38 8.40
N TYR A 290 -4.22 -12.35 9.18
CA TYR A 290 -3.91 -11.01 8.72
C TYR A 290 -2.52 -10.58 9.21
N THR A 291 -1.92 -9.66 8.46
CA THR A 291 -0.80 -8.86 8.95
C THR A 291 -1.36 -7.53 9.43
N ALA A 292 -1.29 -7.26 10.74
CA ALA A 292 -1.55 -5.93 11.28
C ALA A 292 -0.37 -5.03 10.91
N VAL A 293 -0.68 -3.80 10.50
CA VAL A 293 0.26 -2.80 10.03
C VAL A 293 -0.05 -1.49 10.75
N GLU A 294 0.97 -0.94 11.39
CA GLU A 294 0.97 0.41 11.98
C GLU A 294 0.67 1.46 10.92
N LEU A 295 -0.15 2.47 11.24
CA LEU A 295 -0.44 3.55 10.30
C LEU A 295 0.63 4.66 10.38
N PRO A 296 1.19 5.12 9.23
CA PRO A 296 2.19 6.18 9.24
C PRO A 296 1.73 7.50 9.83
N ASP A 297 0.48 7.90 9.60
CA ASP A 297 -0.14 9.16 10.04
C ASP A 297 -0.58 9.16 11.52
N ASP A 298 -0.20 8.13 12.26
CA ASP A 298 -0.53 7.93 13.67
C ASP A 298 0.77 7.74 14.47
N THR A 299 1.09 6.51 14.83
CA THR A 299 2.10 6.21 15.86
C THR A 299 3.53 6.09 15.32
N LEU A 300 3.67 5.90 14.01
CA LEU A 300 4.98 5.85 13.37
C LEU A 300 5.70 7.19 13.49
N ILE A 301 5.00 8.30 13.18
CA ILE A 301 5.59 9.65 13.26
C ILE A 301 6.01 10.00 14.69
N GLU A 302 5.19 9.68 15.69
CA GLU A 302 5.51 9.94 17.10
C GLU A 302 6.75 9.18 17.59
N THR A 303 7.00 7.97 17.06
CA THR A 303 8.07 7.09 17.53
C THR A 303 9.36 7.17 16.70
N GLN A 304 9.27 7.53 15.41
CA GLN A 304 10.40 7.54 14.49
C GLN A 304 10.86 8.94 14.06
N PHE A 305 10.09 9.98 14.41
CA PHE A 305 10.40 11.38 14.08
C PHE A 305 10.43 12.26 15.34
N THR A 306 11.07 13.43 15.23
CA THR A 306 11.18 14.38 16.35
C THR A 306 9.99 15.32 16.48
N ASP A 307 9.25 15.52 15.38
CA ASP A 307 8.02 16.30 15.30
C ASP A 307 6.95 15.40 14.68
N ASP A 308 5.71 15.53 15.15
CA ASP A 308 4.52 14.81 14.72
C ASP A 308 3.49 15.73 14.03
N ASN A 309 3.75 17.05 13.95
CA ASN A 309 2.79 18.04 13.44
C ASN A 309 2.87 18.29 11.92
N GLY A 310 3.83 17.65 11.25
CA GLY A 310 4.09 17.77 9.82
C GLY A 310 2.96 17.26 8.89
N ASN A 311 3.07 17.61 7.61
CA ASN A 311 2.16 17.12 6.58
C ASN A 311 2.48 15.68 6.20
N MET A 312 1.46 14.82 6.18
CA MET A 312 1.53 13.46 5.69
C MET A 312 0.75 13.34 4.38
N TYR A 313 1.39 12.77 3.37
CA TYR A 313 0.80 12.50 2.07
C TYR A 313 0.85 11.00 1.78
N LYS A 314 -0.17 10.50 1.09
CA LYS A 314 -0.22 9.15 0.54
C LYS A 314 -0.33 9.23 -0.99
N PRO A 315 0.80 9.32 -1.71
CA PRO A 315 0.73 9.59 -3.14
C PRO A 315 0.19 8.41 -3.95
N ASP A 316 -0.66 8.71 -4.93
CA ASP A 316 -1.16 7.79 -5.97
C ASP A 316 -1.43 8.59 -7.25
N GLY A 317 -1.27 7.98 -8.42
CA GLY A 317 -1.58 8.63 -9.70
C GLY A 317 -0.41 9.39 -10.34
N ASN A 318 -0.71 10.23 -11.34
CA ASN A 318 0.32 10.75 -12.23
C ASN A 318 1.31 11.70 -11.54
N GLY A 319 0.84 12.57 -10.64
CA GLY A 319 1.71 13.46 -9.86
C GLY A 319 2.69 12.71 -8.96
N ALA A 320 2.33 11.52 -8.50
CA ALA A 320 3.19 10.66 -7.68
C ALA A 320 4.37 10.03 -8.45
N THR A 321 4.48 10.25 -9.77
CA THR A 321 5.69 9.96 -10.56
C THR A 321 6.80 10.98 -10.35
N PHE A 322 6.48 12.21 -9.92
CA PHE A 322 7.37 13.36 -9.88
C PHE A 322 7.90 13.84 -11.24
N ALA A 323 7.41 13.32 -12.37
CA ALA A 323 7.77 13.79 -13.71
C ALA A 323 7.51 15.30 -13.91
N ASP A 324 8.30 15.96 -14.77
CA ASP A 324 8.13 17.40 -15.00
C ASP A 324 6.71 17.72 -15.48
N GLY A 325 6.09 18.74 -14.87
CA GLY A 325 4.71 19.13 -15.15
C GLY A 325 3.62 18.12 -14.73
N SER A 326 3.95 17.06 -13.99
CA SER A 326 2.96 16.05 -13.56
C SER A 326 2.19 16.40 -12.29
N PHE A 327 2.65 17.40 -11.53
CA PHE A 327 2.06 17.77 -10.24
C PHE A 327 0.56 18.07 -10.33
N ASP A 328 -0.21 17.43 -9.46
CA ASP A 328 -1.60 17.76 -9.17
C ASP A 328 -1.91 17.39 -7.71
N GLU A 329 -2.71 18.20 -7.02
CA GLU A 329 -3.01 17.99 -5.60
C GLU A 329 -3.77 16.67 -5.35
N ALA A 330 -4.54 16.18 -6.33
CA ALA A 330 -5.30 14.95 -6.19
C ALA A 330 -4.41 13.70 -6.12
N SER A 331 -3.19 13.77 -6.67
CA SER A 331 -2.21 12.70 -6.58
C SER A 331 -1.49 12.61 -5.22
N PHE A 332 -1.72 13.57 -4.32
CA PHE A 332 -1.09 13.64 -3.00
C PHE A 332 -2.17 13.65 -1.91
N ASP A 333 -2.88 12.54 -1.73
CA ASP A 333 -3.92 12.43 -0.70
C ASP A 333 -3.34 12.79 0.67
N LYS A 334 -3.91 13.81 1.31
CA LYS A 334 -3.35 14.42 2.51
C LYS A 334 -4.01 13.82 3.75
N GLU A 335 -3.20 13.13 4.55
CA GLU A 335 -3.68 12.36 5.71
C GLU A 335 -3.70 13.20 6.99
N THR A 336 -2.77 14.15 7.13
CA THR A 336 -2.72 15.13 8.23
C THR A 336 -2.82 16.57 7.70
N ASN A 337 -3.22 17.53 8.54
CA ASN A 337 -3.25 18.95 8.17
C ASN A 337 -4.03 19.27 6.88
N ARG A 338 -5.18 18.62 6.66
CA ARG A 338 -5.96 18.68 5.40
C ARG A 338 -6.31 20.08 4.89
N ASP A 339 -6.37 21.08 5.77
CA ASP A 339 -6.66 22.47 5.42
C ASP A 339 -5.43 23.30 4.98
N SER A 340 -4.22 22.73 5.05
CA SER A 340 -2.96 23.38 4.65
C SER A 340 -2.65 23.21 3.15
N GLY A 341 -1.73 24.03 2.61
CA GLY A 341 -1.29 23.93 1.20
C GLY A 341 -0.30 22.79 0.93
N TYR A 342 0.15 22.64 -0.32
CA TYR A 342 1.09 21.59 -0.78
C TYR A 342 2.51 22.13 -1.03
N GLY A 343 2.92 23.14 -0.26
CA GLY A 343 4.16 23.88 -0.50
C GLY A 343 5.41 22.98 -0.48
N ASP A 344 5.44 22.03 0.44
CA ASP A 344 6.53 21.09 0.67
C ASP A 344 6.73 20.16 -0.54
N VAL A 345 5.66 19.59 -1.08
CA VAL A 345 5.70 18.76 -2.30
C VAL A 345 6.08 19.60 -3.52
N LEU A 346 5.51 20.80 -3.67
CA LEU A 346 5.85 21.71 -4.77
C LEU A 346 7.33 22.11 -4.76
N ALA A 347 7.89 22.36 -3.58
CA ALA A 347 9.29 22.71 -3.43
C ALA A 347 10.22 21.55 -3.83
N LEU A 348 9.82 20.30 -3.57
CA LEU A 348 10.52 19.12 -4.09
C LEU A 348 10.48 19.05 -5.62
N PHE A 349 9.33 19.32 -6.26
CA PHE A 349 9.27 19.39 -7.74
C PHE A 349 10.23 20.46 -8.28
N ASP A 350 10.20 21.67 -7.71
CA ASP A 350 11.06 22.77 -8.12
C ASP A 350 12.56 22.44 -7.95
N ALA A 351 12.92 21.79 -6.84
CA ALA A 351 14.30 21.38 -6.56
C ALA A 351 14.77 20.25 -7.50
N LEU A 352 13.93 19.23 -7.71
CA LEU A 352 14.24 18.07 -8.54
C LEU A 352 14.49 18.46 -10.00
N HIS A 353 13.66 19.36 -10.55
CA HIS A 353 13.72 19.80 -11.95
C HIS A 353 14.58 21.05 -12.18
N ASN A 354 15.35 21.47 -11.16
CA ASN A 354 16.18 22.65 -11.28
C ASN A 354 17.34 22.45 -12.29
N PRO A 355 17.54 23.34 -13.28
CA PRO A 355 18.60 23.21 -14.29
C PRO A 355 20.03 23.27 -13.73
N LEU A 356 20.19 23.63 -12.45
CA LEU A 356 21.46 23.45 -11.74
C LEU A 356 21.92 21.99 -11.71
N ARG A 357 21.03 21.01 -11.86
CA ARG A 357 21.38 19.58 -11.96
C ARG A 357 22.49 19.32 -12.98
N GLU A 358 22.41 19.98 -14.15
CA GLU A 358 23.39 19.81 -15.23
C GLU A 358 24.51 20.85 -15.17
N SER A 359 24.20 22.07 -14.74
CA SER A 359 25.12 23.21 -14.84
C SER A 359 25.97 23.47 -13.59
N ALA A 360 25.49 23.05 -12.41
CA ALA A 360 26.17 23.15 -11.13
C ALA A 360 25.69 22.05 -10.14
N PRO A 361 26.04 20.77 -10.36
CA PRO A 361 25.47 19.64 -9.63
C PRO A 361 25.57 19.74 -8.10
N LEU A 362 26.67 20.30 -7.57
CA LEU A 362 26.81 20.52 -6.12
C LEU A 362 25.70 21.43 -5.55
N ALA A 363 25.41 22.55 -6.23
CA ALA A 363 24.36 23.46 -5.78
C ALA A 363 22.95 22.87 -5.97
N TRP A 364 22.76 22.01 -6.97
CA TRP A 364 21.53 21.24 -7.12
C TRP A 364 21.33 20.26 -5.97
N ARG A 365 22.39 19.51 -5.60
CA ARG A 365 22.33 18.60 -4.45
C ARG A 365 21.97 19.33 -3.16
N ASP A 366 22.67 20.42 -2.85
CA ASP A 366 22.38 21.24 -1.67
C ASP A 366 20.90 21.68 -1.64
N GLY A 367 20.35 22.14 -2.77
CA GLY A 367 18.94 22.54 -2.86
C GLY A 367 17.95 21.37 -2.84
N LEU A 368 18.31 20.20 -3.34
CA LEU A 368 17.47 19.00 -3.28
C LEU A 368 17.39 18.45 -1.84
N GLU A 369 18.51 18.43 -1.13
CA GLU A 369 18.61 17.94 0.25
C GLU A 369 17.89 18.87 1.26
N GLU A 370 17.61 20.12 0.89
CA GLU A 370 16.72 21.01 1.65
C GLU A 370 15.24 20.59 1.60
N ASN A 371 14.85 19.75 0.63
CA ASN A 371 13.45 19.39 0.37
C ASN A 371 13.15 17.88 0.51
N LEU A 372 14.15 17.02 0.36
CA LEU A 372 14.03 15.57 0.44
C LEU A 372 15.17 14.97 1.26
N ASP A 373 14.85 13.99 2.12
CA ASP A 373 15.86 13.11 2.72
C ASP A 373 16.38 12.16 1.65
N VAL A 374 17.34 12.67 0.86
CA VAL A 374 17.93 11.96 -0.27
C VAL A 374 18.59 10.65 0.16
N ASP A 375 19.30 10.65 1.29
CA ASP A 375 19.93 9.43 1.80
C ASP A 375 18.88 8.39 2.24
N GLY A 376 17.80 8.84 2.89
CA GLY A 376 16.64 8.02 3.21
C GLY A 376 15.98 7.41 1.97
N PHE A 377 15.76 8.21 0.92
CA PHE A 377 15.21 7.75 -0.35
C PHE A 377 16.14 6.73 -1.05
N LEU A 378 17.44 7.02 -1.16
CA LEU A 378 18.41 6.11 -1.77
C LEU A 378 18.53 4.80 -1.00
N ARG A 379 18.37 4.83 0.32
CA ARG A 379 18.36 3.63 1.17
C ARG A 379 17.10 2.80 0.97
N TRP A 380 15.94 3.45 0.87
CA TRP A 380 14.69 2.79 0.47
C TRP A 380 14.83 2.14 -0.91
N LEU A 381 15.42 2.85 -1.88
CA LEU A 381 15.64 2.35 -3.23
C LEU A 381 16.57 1.13 -3.21
N ALA A 382 17.77 1.24 -2.62
CA ALA A 382 18.73 0.15 -2.50
C ALA A 382 18.11 -1.08 -1.81
N THR A 383 17.28 -0.86 -0.78
CA THR A 383 16.59 -1.94 -0.08
C THR A 383 15.62 -2.69 -0.98
N ASN A 384 14.77 -1.98 -1.74
CA ASN A 384 13.89 -2.60 -2.74
C ASN A 384 14.67 -3.32 -3.84
N GLN A 385 15.80 -2.79 -4.30
CA GLN A 385 16.57 -3.42 -5.37
C GLN A 385 17.29 -4.69 -4.90
N VAL A 386 17.81 -4.70 -3.67
CA VAL A 386 18.40 -5.91 -3.08
C VAL A 386 17.33 -6.98 -2.84
N ALA A 387 16.22 -6.61 -2.18
CA ALA A 387 15.17 -7.53 -1.76
C ALA A 387 14.15 -7.88 -2.87
N GLN A 388 14.12 -7.12 -3.96
CA GLN A 388 13.07 -7.10 -5.00
C GLN A 388 11.68 -6.75 -4.48
N ASN A 389 11.21 -5.59 -4.91
CA ASN A 389 9.81 -5.19 -4.83
C ASN A 389 9.41 -4.56 -6.15
N TRP A 390 8.31 -5.01 -6.74
CA TRP A 390 7.90 -4.52 -8.05
C TRP A 390 6.74 -3.52 -7.99
N ASP A 391 5.95 -3.55 -6.92
CA ASP A 391 4.72 -2.76 -6.80
C ASP A 391 5.02 -1.42 -6.13
N VAL A 392 6.04 -0.70 -6.62
CA VAL A 392 6.60 0.50 -5.98
C VAL A 392 7.09 1.53 -7.01
N TYR A 393 7.41 2.75 -6.53
CA TYR A 393 8.00 3.82 -7.33
C TYR A 393 9.20 3.34 -8.16
N GLY A 394 9.26 3.73 -9.44
CA GLY A 394 10.15 3.14 -10.46
C GLY A 394 9.45 2.12 -11.36
N VAL A 395 8.30 1.60 -10.93
CA VAL A 395 7.38 0.78 -11.73
C VAL A 395 5.98 1.38 -11.70
N LEU A 396 5.52 1.79 -10.52
CA LEU A 396 4.17 2.28 -10.25
C LEU A 396 4.20 3.48 -9.29
N PRO A 397 3.31 4.49 -9.47
CA PRO A 397 3.42 5.75 -8.73
C PRO A 397 2.63 5.69 -7.40
N HIS A 398 2.87 4.66 -6.58
CA HIS A 398 2.16 4.47 -5.30
C HIS A 398 2.96 3.60 -4.33
N ASN A 399 2.33 3.18 -3.23
CA ASN A 399 2.87 2.31 -2.17
C ASN A 399 3.97 2.96 -1.31
N TYR A 400 3.80 4.25 -1.05
CA TYR A 400 4.59 5.00 -0.08
C TYR A 400 3.77 6.14 0.53
N TYR A 401 4.25 6.65 1.66
CA TYR A 401 3.86 7.94 2.21
C TYR A 401 5.04 8.90 2.15
N LEU A 402 4.73 10.19 2.20
CA LEU A 402 5.70 11.25 2.40
C LEU A 402 5.34 12.02 3.66
N TYR A 403 6.32 12.18 4.55
CA TYR A 403 6.17 12.99 5.75
C TYR A 403 7.06 14.22 5.69
N ALA A 404 6.48 15.40 5.78
CA ALA A 404 7.21 16.66 5.89
C ALA A 404 7.48 16.97 7.38
N ASP A 405 8.67 16.61 7.86
CA ASP A 405 9.09 16.87 9.24
C ASP A 405 9.30 18.39 9.45
N ASP A 406 8.40 19.06 10.16
CA ASP A 406 8.39 20.51 10.40
C ASP A 406 9.67 21.03 11.09
N SER A 407 10.42 20.15 11.77
CA SER A 407 11.69 20.53 12.41
C SER A 407 12.82 20.79 11.39
N ARG A 408 12.71 20.20 10.19
CA ARG A 408 13.70 20.30 9.09
C ARG A 408 13.10 20.83 7.78
N GLY A 409 11.79 20.75 7.60
CA GLY A 409 11.09 21.05 6.33
C GLY A 409 11.36 20.02 5.22
N VAL A 410 11.92 18.86 5.58
CA VAL A 410 12.43 17.86 4.63
C VAL A 410 11.43 16.70 4.51
N LEU A 411 11.04 16.36 3.27
CA LEU A 411 10.19 15.19 3.01
C LEU A 411 10.96 13.90 3.25
N THR A 412 10.36 12.99 4.00
CA THR A 412 10.89 11.65 4.29
C THR A 412 10.01 10.59 3.66
N TRP A 413 10.63 9.62 3.01
CA TRP A 413 9.96 8.51 2.32
C TRP A 413 9.64 7.37 3.29
N ILE A 414 8.38 6.92 3.33
CA ILE A 414 7.93 5.82 4.18
C ILE A 414 7.28 4.74 3.31
N PRO A 415 7.81 3.50 3.24
CA PRO A 415 7.26 2.43 2.41
C PRO A 415 5.91 1.93 2.96
N TRP A 416 5.05 1.48 2.06
CA TRP A 416 3.72 0.95 2.37
C TRP A 416 3.33 -0.20 1.44
N ASP A 417 2.40 -1.07 1.86
CA ASP A 417 1.81 -2.15 1.05
C ASP A 417 2.86 -3.06 0.37
N ASN A 418 3.60 -3.81 1.20
CA ASN A 418 4.75 -4.60 0.78
C ASN A 418 4.44 -6.09 0.51
N ASN A 419 3.17 -6.48 0.43
CA ASN A 419 2.77 -7.87 0.15
C ASN A 419 3.31 -8.39 -1.19
N MET A 420 3.59 -7.50 -2.15
CA MET A 420 4.14 -7.85 -3.46
C MET A 420 5.68 -7.87 -3.53
N SER A 421 6.36 -7.78 -2.39
CA SER A 421 7.83 -7.84 -2.28
C SER A 421 8.39 -9.27 -2.24
N LEU A 422 9.72 -9.39 -2.18
CA LEU A 422 10.47 -10.65 -2.07
C LEU A 422 10.18 -11.63 -3.21
N GLN A 423 9.93 -11.06 -4.40
CA GLN A 423 9.67 -11.77 -5.64
C GLN A 423 10.08 -10.91 -6.82
N GLU A 424 10.52 -11.55 -7.90
CA GLU A 424 10.94 -10.86 -9.12
C GLU A 424 9.77 -10.26 -9.89
N SER A 425 8.58 -10.88 -9.82
CA SER A 425 7.43 -10.48 -10.62
C SER A 425 6.12 -10.94 -10.01
N ILE A 426 4.99 -10.39 -10.48
CA ILE A 426 3.66 -10.91 -10.19
C ILE A 426 3.55 -12.36 -10.68
N ALA A 427 3.68 -13.33 -9.77
CA ALA A 427 3.29 -14.70 -10.03
C ALA A 427 1.76 -14.76 -10.08
N VAL A 428 1.16 -14.53 -11.25
CA VAL A 428 -0.26 -14.84 -11.44
C VAL A 428 -0.41 -16.35 -11.19
N ALA A 429 -1.22 -16.73 -10.19
CA ALA A 429 -1.48 -18.10 -9.80
C ALA A 429 -1.75 -18.99 -11.03
N GLY A 430 -0.73 -19.77 -11.44
CA GLY A 430 -0.73 -20.61 -12.64
C GLY A 430 0.40 -20.35 -13.65
N TYR A 431 1.08 -19.20 -13.57
CA TYR A 431 2.15 -18.78 -14.49
C TYR A 431 3.49 -18.53 -13.80
N VAL A 432 3.78 -19.24 -12.71
CA VAL A 432 5.18 -19.36 -12.26
C VAL A 432 5.93 -20.17 -13.31
N THR A 433 7.05 -19.62 -13.76
CA THR A 433 8.12 -20.32 -14.46
C THR A 433 8.67 -21.44 -13.57
N ALA A 434 7.90 -22.50 -13.38
CA ALA A 434 8.43 -23.76 -12.90
C ALA A 434 9.44 -24.25 -13.96
N PRO A 435 10.69 -24.58 -13.62
CA PRO A 435 11.67 -25.11 -14.58
C PRO A 435 11.27 -26.48 -15.19
N GLN A 436 10.07 -27.00 -14.88
CA GLN A 436 9.70 -28.39 -15.08
C GLN A 436 8.30 -28.60 -15.67
N ASN A 437 7.70 -27.63 -16.37
CA ASN A 437 6.53 -27.91 -17.21
C ASN A 437 6.94 -28.01 -18.70
N PRO A 438 7.19 -29.21 -19.25
CA PRO A 438 7.62 -29.38 -20.63
C PRO A 438 6.51 -29.08 -21.66
N ARG A 439 5.29 -28.74 -21.22
CA ARG A 439 4.17 -28.36 -22.08
C ARG A 439 3.96 -26.85 -22.19
N ALA A 440 4.55 -26.06 -21.30
CA ALA A 440 4.60 -24.60 -21.42
C ALA A 440 5.88 -24.25 -22.18
N GLY A 441 5.81 -24.28 -23.51
CA GLY A 441 6.93 -23.87 -24.36
C GLY A 441 7.33 -22.43 -24.06
N GLY A 442 8.40 -22.25 -23.28
CA GLY A 442 9.22 -21.04 -23.12
C GLY A 442 8.59 -19.70 -23.51
N ARG A 443 7.50 -19.29 -22.86
CA ARG A 443 6.96 -17.93 -22.95
C ARG A 443 6.90 -17.35 -21.54
N GLY A 444 8.05 -16.87 -21.08
CA GLY A 444 8.06 -15.89 -20.01
C GLY A 444 7.61 -14.53 -20.55
N PHE A 445 7.22 -13.64 -19.64
CA PHE A 445 7.16 -12.21 -19.91
C PHE A 445 8.45 -11.74 -20.62
N PRO A 446 8.41 -10.69 -21.46
CA PRO A 446 9.63 -10.05 -21.94
C PRO A 446 10.56 -9.75 -20.75
N ALA A 447 11.87 -9.76 -21.01
CA ALA A 447 12.91 -9.58 -19.99
C ALA A 447 12.77 -8.26 -19.20
N GLU A 448 12.04 -7.30 -19.76
CA GLU A 448 11.71 -5.98 -19.24
C GLU A 448 10.18 -5.79 -19.36
N GLY A 449 9.51 -5.27 -18.31
CA GLY A 449 8.09 -4.89 -18.41
C GLY A 449 7.32 -4.82 -17.08
N PHE A 450 6.08 -4.32 -17.18
CA PHE A 450 5.15 -4.13 -16.05
C PHE A 450 4.99 -5.39 -15.18
N GLY A 451 5.01 -5.22 -13.86
CA GLY A 451 4.83 -6.33 -12.93
C GLY A 451 6.13 -7.08 -12.59
N ARG A 452 7.30 -6.50 -12.90
CA ARG A 452 8.62 -7.00 -12.56
C ARG A 452 9.39 -5.98 -11.71
N ALA A 453 10.16 -6.48 -10.75
CA ALA A 453 11.07 -5.67 -9.96
C ALA A 453 12.22 -5.17 -10.85
N ARG A 454 12.64 -3.93 -10.63
CA ARG A 454 13.71 -3.31 -11.40
C ARG A 454 15.07 -3.96 -11.16
N SER A 455 16.00 -3.77 -12.09
CA SER A 455 17.36 -4.28 -11.97
C SER A 455 18.15 -3.58 -10.84
N LEU A 456 19.25 -4.17 -10.36
CA LEU A 456 20.13 -3.50 -9.39
C LEU A 456 20.79 -2.24 -9.98
N SER A 457 21.08 -2.23 -11.28
CA SER A 457 21.70 -1.08 -11.95
C SER A 457 20.70 0.05 -12.19
N LEU A 458 19.40 -0.25 -12.25
CA LEU A 458 18.33 0.70 -12.59
C LEU A 458 18.53 1.37 -13.96
N GLU A 459 19.35 0.78 -14.84
CA GLU A 459 19.51 1.23 -16.24
C GLU A 459 18.23 1.07 -17.05
N ASP A 460 17.30 0.24 -16.57
CA ASP A 460 15.96 0.03 -17.12
C ASP A 460 14.92 1.05 -16.64
N VAL A 461 15.35 2.11 -15.94
CA VAL A 461 14.50 3.20 -15.43
C VAL A 461 14.87 4.52 -16.10
N GLY A 462 13.91 5.13 -16.79
CA GLY A 462 14.09 6.38 -17.52
C GLY A 462 13.66 7.63 -16.75
N GLU A 463 13.62 8.76 -17.45
CA GLU A 463 13.25 10.07 -16.91
C GLU A 463 11.77 10.19 -16.52
N GLU A 464 10.93 9.20 -16.84
CA GLU A 464 9.58 9.07 -16.32
C GLU A 464 9.55 8.80 -14.79
N TRP A 465 10.69 8.42 -14.20
CA TRP A 465 10.91 8.29 -12.76
C TRP A 465 12.09 9.18 -12.32
N PRO A 466 11.94 10.52 -12.34
CA PRO A 466 13.05 11.45 -12.19
C PRO A 466 13.76 11.34 -10.85
N LEU A 467 13.08 10.97 -9.74
CA LEU A 467 13.77 10.72 -8.48
C LEU A 467 14.75 9.55 -8.56
N ILE A 468 14.50 8.52 -9.37
CA ILE A 468 15.51 7.48 -9.58
C ILE A 468 16.55 8.01 -10.57
N ARG A 469 16.08 8.47 -11.72
CA ARG A 469 16.97 8.72 -12.85
C ARG A 469 17.93 9.88 -12.61
N PHE A 470 17.44 11.01 -12.10
CA PHE A 470 18.26 12.20 -11.87
C PHE A 470 19.26 11.99 -10.74
N LEU A 471 18.89 11.23 -9.70
CA LEU A 471 19.82 10.89 -8.62
C LEU A 471 20.90 9.93 -9.10
N LEU A 472 20.57 8.88 -9.86
CA LEU A 472 21.58 7.95 -10.38
C LEU A 472 22.42 8.51 -11.53
N ASP A 473 22.05 9.65 -12.08
CA ASP A 473 22.86 10.44 -13.01
C ASP A 473 23.98 11.23 -12.33
N ASP A 474 23.78 11.62 -11.07
CA ASP A 474 24.78 12.32 -10.30
C ASP A 474 25.76 11.31 -9.70
N GLU A 475 27.05 11.46 -10.02
CA GLU A 475 28.10 10.51 -9.62
C GLU A 475 28.19 10.30 -8.09
N VAL A 476 27.86 11.33 -7.28
CA VAL A 476 27.92 11.22 -5.80
C VAL A 476 26.76 10.40 -5.27
N TYR A 477 25.54 10.66 -5.77
CA TYR A 477 24.37 9.88 -5.39
C TYR A 477 24.42 8.45 -5.93
N ALA A 478 24.91 8.24 -7.16
CA ALA A 478 25.13 6.90 -7.70
C ALA A 478 26.14 6.10 -6.86
N ALA A 479 27.25 6.72 -6.45
CA ALA A 479 28.21 6.10 -5.54
C ALA A 479 27.59 5.78 -4.17
N ARG A 480 26.76 6.69 -3.63
CA ARG A 480 26.06 6.46 -2.36
C ARG A 480 25.04 5.32 -2.46
N TYR A 481 24.27 5.26 -3.54
CA TYR A 481 23.35 4.16 -3.81
C TYR A 481 24.07 2.81 -3.84
N ARG A 482 25.22 2.72 -4.53
CA ARG A 482 26.03 1.49 -4.57
C ARG A 482 26.51 1.07 -3.18
N GLN A 483 26.98 2.02 -2.38
CA GLN A 483 27.36 1.75 -0.99
C GLN A 483 26.18 1.21 -0.17
N LEU A 484 24.99 1.80 -0.33
CA LEU A 484 23.78 1.35 0.35
C LEU A 484 23.35 -0.06 -0.09
N VAL A 485 23.52 -0.43 -1.37
CA VAL A 485 23.30 -1.80 -1.85
C VAL A 485 24.22 -2.80 -1.12
N GLU A 486 25.50 -2.47 -0.97
CA GLU A 486 26.45 -3.28 -0.20
C GLU A 486 26.05 -3.39 1.28
N GLU A 487 25.74 -2.26 1.92
CA GLU A 487 25.32 -2.20 3.33
C GLU A 487 24.06 -3.06 3.58
N VAL A 488 23.05 -2.96 2.71
CA VAL A 488 21.81 -3.74 2.83
C VAL A 488 22.08 -5.23 2.60
N ALA A 489 22.83 -5.60 1.55
CA ALA A 489 23.11 -7.01 1.23
C ALA A 489 23.95 -7.69 2.32
N ALA A 490 24.89 -6.96 2.94
CA ALA A 490 25.74 -7.47 4.03
C ALA A 490 25.03 -7.43 5.40
N GLY A 491 24.04 -6.56 5.58
CA GLY A 491 23.33 -6.33 6.83
C GLY A 491 21.89 -6.81 6.81
N ALA A 492 20.97 -5.87 6.53
CA ALA A 492 19.52 -6.04 6.67
C ALA A 492 18.95 -7.22 5.87
N PHE A 493 19.54 -7.52 4.71
CA PHE A 493 19.13 -8.63 3.83
C PHE A 493 20.17 -9.77 3.77
N SER A 494 21.07 -9.86 4.75
CA SER A 494 22.08 -10.93 4.75
C SER A 494 21.45 -12.32 4.81
N VAL A 495 22.08 -13.29 4.14
CA VAL A 495 21.58 -14.67 4.04
C VAL A 495 21.30 -15.27 5.43
N ALA A 496 22.20 -15.06 6.38
CA ALA A 496 22.05 -15.60 7.73
C ALA A 496 20.84 -14.99 8.46
N ARG A 497 20.67 -13.67 8.39
CA ARG A 497 19.55 -12.95 9.03
C ARG A 497 18.22 -13.38 8.43
N MET A 498 18.12 -13.33 7.10
CA MET A 498 16.85 -13.61 6.42
C MET A 498 16.45 -15.09 6.53
N THR A 499 17.42 -16.01 6.51
CA THR A 499 17.13 -17.44 6.78
C THR A 499 16.51 -17.64 8.17
N ALA A 500 17.00 -16.94 9.19
CA ALA A 500 16.46 -17.02 10.54
C ALA A 500 15.05 -16.41 10.62
N ILE A 501 14.83 -15.23 10.03
CA ILE A 501 13.53 -14.55 10.03
C ILE A 501 12.46 -15.38 9.30
N TYR A 502 12.75 -15.85 8.08
CA TYR A 502 11.80 -16.68 7.33
C TYR A 502 11.46 -17.99 8.06
N GLY A 503 12.44 -18.56 8.75
CA GLY A 503 12.24 -19.75 9.57
C GLY A 503 11.32 -19.48 10.76
N ALA A 504 11.65 -18.48 11.57
CA ALA A 504 10.90 -18.14 12.77
C ALA A 504 9.44 -17.75 12.45
N ASN A 505 9.22 -16.91 11.45
CA ASN A 505 7.88 -16.51 11.04
C ASN A 505 7.07 -17.70 10.52
N ALA A 506 7.66 -18.57 9.69
CA ALA A 506 6.98 -19.76 9.22
C ALA A 506 6.62 -20.71 10.37
N ASP A 507 7.50 -20.87 11.36
CA ASP A 507 7.24 -21.74 12.51
C ASP A 507 6.06 -21.18 13.36
N LEU A 508 6.00 -19.87 13.60
CA LEU A 508 4.87 -19.20 14.28
C LEU A 508 3.55 -19.37 13.53
N LEU A 509 3.56 -19.15 12.21
CA LEU A 509 2.37 -19.29 11.36
C LEU A 509 1.89 -20.75 11.33
N LEU A 510 2.80 -21.72 11.25
CA LEU A 510 2.45 -23.14 11.24
C LEU A 510 1.86 -23.62 12.57
N GLU A 511 2.36 -23.10 13.70
CA GLU A 511 1.79 -23.38 15.01
C GLU A 511 0.34 -22.87 15.09
N ALA A 512 0.11 -21.59 14.75
CA ALA A 512 -1.22 -20.98 14.78
C ALA A 512 -2.21 -21.66 13.82
N LEU A 513 -1.79 -22.00 12.60
CA LEU A 513 -2.65 -22.67 11.62
C LEU A 513 -2.91 -24.14 11.94
N SER A 514 -1.99 -24.81 12.65
CA SER A 514 -2.18 -26.19 13.13
C SER A 514 -3.31 -26.25 14.16
N ASP A 515 -3.41 -25.26 15.04
CA ASP A 515 -4.50 -25.18 16.03
C ASP A 515 -5.88 -24.98 15.36
N LEU A 516 -5.91 -24.34 14.19
CA LEU A 516 -7.10 -24.17 13.35
C LEU A 516 -7.41 -25.39 12.46
N GLY A 517 -6.44 -26.29 12.25
CA GLY A 517 -6.57 -27.43 11.33
C GLY A 517 -6.57 -27.04 9.85
N ASP A 518 -5.99 -25.89 9.49
CA ASP A 518 -5.94 -25.39 8.11
C ASP A 518 -4.74 -25.96 7.33
N GLU A 519 -4.89 -27.20 6.86
CA GLU A 519 -3.83 -27.90 6.11
C GLU A 519 -3.46 -27.22 4.78
N GLU A 520 -4.39 -26.50 4.15
CA GLU A 520 -4.13 -25.79 2.89
C GLU A 520 -3.22 -24.58 3.14
N ALA A 521 -3.56 -23.73 4.12
CA ALA A 521 -2.73 -22.60 4.51
C ALA A 521 -1.35 -23.05 5.01
N MET A 522 -1.29 -24.12 5.83
CA MET A 522 -0.01 -24.68 6.28
C MET A 522 0.85 -25.19 5.12
N ALA A 523 0.27 -25.81 4.09
CA ALA A 523 1.00 -26.20 2.89
C ALA A 523 1.53 -24.97 2.13
N GLY A 524 0.74 -23.90 2.05
CA GLY A 524 1.14 -22.60 1.49
C GLY A 524 2.35 -22.01 2.22
N VAL A 525 2.32 -21.93 3.55
CA VAL A 525 3.42 -21.39 4.36
C VAL A 525 4.71 -22.19 4.17
N ARG A 526 4.64 -23.53 4.14
CA ARG A 526 5.81 -24.38 3.89
C ARG A 526 6.40 -24.14 2.49
N ALA A 527 5.56 -24.08 1.46
CA ALA A 527 6.01 -23.82 0.09
C ALA A 527 6.59 -22.41 -0.05
N GLY A 528 5.92 -21.40 0.52
CA GLY A 528 6.36 -20.01 0.51
C GLY A 528 7.70 -19.81 1.22
N ARG A 529 7.95 -20.51 2.34
CA ARG A 529 9.27 -20.50 3.01
C ARG A 529 10.38 -20.97 2.08
N GLU A 530 10.19 -22.08 1.38
CA GLU A 530 11.18 -22.61 0.43
C GLU A 530 11.40 -21.65 -0.74
N GLU A 531 10.33 -21.01 -1.23
CA GLU A 531 10.41 -19.98 -2.27
C GLU A 531 11.24 -18.77 -1.82
N LEU A 532 10.97 -18.25 -0.61
CA LEU A 532 11.69 -17.13 -0.03
C LEU A 532 13.18 -17.44 0.19
N LEU A 533 13.52 -18.65 0.66
CA LEU A 533 14.91 -19.09 0.82
C LEU A 533 15.64 -19.23 -0.53
N ALA A 534 14.97 -19.79 -1.53
CA ALA A 534 15.52 -19.88 -2.87
C ALA A 534 15.71 -18.49 -3.51
N HIS A 535 14.76 -17.58 -3.30
CA HIS A 535 14.84 -16.18 -3.72
C HIS A 535 16.02 -15.46 -3.06
N LEU A 536 16.18 -15.58 -1.74
CA LEU A 536 17.29 -15.01 -0.97
C LEU A 536 18.66 -15.43 -1.53
N GLY A 537 18.83 -16.72 -1.84
CA GLY A 537 20.08 -17.21 -2.44
C GLY A 537 20.38 -16.57 -3.80
N ARG A 538 19.36 -16.42 -4.67
CA ARG A 538 19.51 -15.75 -5.97
C ARG A 538 19.86 -14.27 -5.81
N ARG A 539 19.23 -13.56 -4.88
CA ARG A 539 19.48 -12.14 -4.63
C ARG A 539 20.85 -11.87 -4.03
N ALA A 540 21.28 -12.69 -3.07
CA ALA A 540 22.62 -12.60 -2.51
C ALA A 540 23.70 -12.75 -3.59
N GLN A 541 23.52 -13.71 -4.51
CA GLN A 541 24.43 -13.87 -5.65
C GLN A 541 24.37 -12.66 -6.61
N ALA A 542 23.17 -12.20 -6.97
CA ALA A 542 23.00 -11.07 -7.89
C ALA A 542 23.63 -9.77 -7.35
N ALA A 543 23.48 -9.50 -6.04
CA ALA A 543 24.12 -8.36 -5.40
C ALA A 543 25.64 -8.49 -5.40
N ALA A 544 26.18 -9.67 -5.07
CA ALA A 544 27.63 -9.92 -5.10
C ALA A 544 28.21 -9.77 -6.52
N ASP A 545 27.54 -10.31 -7.53
CA ASP A 545 27.97 -10.20 -8.93
C ASP A 545 27.98 -8.73 -9.39
N TRP A 546 26.93 -7.97 -9.08
CA TRP A 546 26.83 -6.55 -9.46
C TRP A 546 27.86 -5.67 -8.72
N LEU A 547 28.16 -5.97 -7.45
CA LEU A 547 29.19 -5.28 -6.68
C LEU A 547 30.61 -5.60 -7.19
N ALA A 548 30.82 -6.75 -7.82
CA ALA A 548 32.12 -7.12 -8.40
C ALA A 548 32.41 -6.46 -9.77
N LEU A 549 31.40 -5.94 -10.48
CA LEU A 549 31.57 -5.38 -11.83
C LEU A 549 32.47 -4.13 -11.90
N ASP A 550 32.72 -3.45 -10.78
CA ASP A 550 33.45 -2.18 -10.69
C ASP A 550 34.87 -2.36 -10.10
N GLU A 551 35.23 -3.59 -9.69
CA GLU A 551 36.61 -3.96 -9.32
C GLU A 551 37.46 -4.38 -10.55
N ALA A 552 36.86 -4.47 -11.74
CA ALA A 552 37.45 -4.94 -12.99
C ALA A 552 37.58 -3.81 -14.02
#